data_AF-A0A1Z5AWZ2-F1
#
_entry.id   AF-A0A1Z5AWZ2-F1
#
_cell.length_a   1.000
_cell.length_b   1.000
_cell.length_c   1.000
_cell.angle_alpha   90.00
_cell.angle_beta   90.00
_cell.angle_gamma   90.00
#
_symmetry.space_group_name_H-M   'P 1'
#
loop_
_entity.id
_entity.type
_entity.pdbx_description
1 polymer ?
#
loop_
_entity_poly.entity_id
_entity_poly.type
_entity_poly.pdbx_seq_one_letter_code
_entity_poly.pdbx_strand_id
1 'polypeptide(L)'
;MKLPSYSATADMTVIKGLLSSAGNTSRDSIACDTSTQLSLEQIKYLKSIDFSVVGRYLTGSVGTGANKRNKYLTSEEIENLVNEGFSIFPIYQDGGWEENYFTSSQGKTDAILASNAAMELGFPTGATIYFAVDVDVLDGNIDSTVLPYIKAVHDTLSTISLYKTGIYGTRNVCQRAVDAGAVTNCFVSDMSTGFSGNLGFKMPKEWAFDQFIEMTVGRGDMLFPIDQVASSGRDAGVKNFDIDSSQKVNTISHNILNGLNLQDFFKEVIIVPNKIYEQHLGAIDLYLTARNTWSSDSKEGTAKIVVTNGIADMKVYLNPIQETLDKYNTIFKDVKSNSIESAINRLGPTVKNGIIETGLAARNGKIGTKIIVKSEYKIKRNGKTLTEKLELIIEIYVNQSNVTPVPVADYELVTKSVENNSMPEIFETVGGIAVIAGIIYLLPVEVIGIGSVAIASVFISVITWGKELIS
;
A
#
# COMPACT_ATOMS: atom_id res chain seq x y z
N MET A 1 18.99 24.74 -4.49
CA MET A 1 19.83 25.92 -4.20
C MET A 1 20.73 26.18 -5.42
N LYS A 2 20.79 27.42 -5.94
CA LYS A 2 21.96 27.84 -6.74
C LYS A 2 23.09 28.05 -5.73
N LEU A 3 23.97 27.06 -5.57
CA LEU A 3 25.23 27.32 -4.87
C LEU A 3 25.90 28.51 -5.58
N PRO A 4 26.47 29.49 -4.85
CA PRO A 4 27.22 30.56 -5.47
C PRO A 4 28.28 29.97 -6.40
N SER A 5 28.57 30.66 -7.52
CA SER A 5 29.61 30.23 -8.45
C SER A 5 30.89 29.93 -7.68
N TYR A 6 31.49 28.76 -7.94
CA TYR A 6 32.73 28.38 -7.29
C TYR A 6 33.76 29.49 -7.50
N SER A 7 34.37 29.95 -6.40
CA SER A 7 35.53 30.82 -6.51
C SER A 7 36.72 29.97 -6.95
N ALA A 8 37.72 30.57 -7.61
CA ALA A 8 38.98 29.88 -7.91
C ALA A 8 39.83 29.59 -6.64
N THR A 9 39.30 29.91 -5.46
CA THR A 9 39.96 29.77 -4.17
C THR A 9 39.45 28.50 -3.47
N ALA A 10 40.39 27.63 -3.09
CA ALA A 10 40.10 26.49 -2.22
C ALA A 10 39.90 26.96 -0.77
N ASP A 11 38.76 27.62 -0.51
CA ASP A 11 38.38 28.07 0.82
C ASP A 11 37.90 26.91 1.73
N MET A 12 37.60 27.21 2.99
CA MET A 12 37.13 26.22 3.96
C MET A 12 35.86 25.49 3.51
N THR A 13 34.99 26.15 2.74
CA THR A 13 33.78 25.52 2.22
C THR A 13 34.12 24.47 1.17
N VAL A 14 35.01 24.80 0.24
CA VAL A 14 35.50 23.87 -0.78
C VAL A 14 36.24 22.70 -0.13
N ILE A 15 37.16 22.97 0.80
CA ILE A 15 37.96 21.93 1.47
C ILE A 15 37.04 20.99 2.27
N LYS A 16 36.12 21.52 3.08
CA LYS A 16 35.20 20.69 3.86
C LYS A 16 34.26 19.89 2.96
N GLY A 17 33.76 20.47 1.87
CA GLY A 17 32.91 19.77 0.90
C GLY A 17 33.63 18.60 0.20
N LEU A 18 34.96 18.63 0.12
CA LEU A 18 35.76 17.53 -0.42
C LEU A 18 36.12 16.46 0.63
N LEU A 19 36.36 16.87 1.88
CA LEU A 19 36.95 16.01 2.91
C LEU A 19 35.96 15.47 3.94
N SER A 20 34.77 16.05 4.05
CA SER A 20 33.72 15.62 4.97
C SER A 20 32.42 15.43 4.20
N SER A 21 31.69 14.36 4.51
CA SER A 21 30.37 14.13 3.92
C SER A 21 29.41 15.28 4.23
N ALA A 22 29.35 15.72 5.49
CA ALA A 22 28.55 16.85 5.94
C ALA A 22 28.99 18.20 5.33
N GLY A 23 30.14 18.26 4.67
CA GLY A 23 30.67 19.47 4.07
C GLY A 23 30.89 20.58 5.11
N ASN A 24 30.65 21.82 4.69
CA ASN A 24 30.68 22.95 5.62
C ASN A 24 29.34 23.07 6.35
N THR A 25 29.30 22.64 7.61
CA THR A 25 28.08 22.65 8.44
C THR A 25 27.61 24.05 8.86
N SER A 26 28.39 25.10 8.59
CA SER A 26 27.95 26.49 8.80
C SER A 26 27.20 27.07 7.60
N ARG A 27 26.80 26.24 6.62
CA ARG A 27 26.05 26.67 5.44
C ARG A 27 24.56 26.86 5.78
N ASP A 28 23.96 27.88 5.20
CA ASP A 28 22.53 28.14 5.36
C ASP A 28 21.68 27.13 4.57
N SER A 29 20.47 26.89 5.06
CA SER A 29 19.45 26.14 4.34
C SER A 29 18.04 26.56 4.74
N ILE A 30 17.09 26.34 3.83
CA ILE A 30 15.66 26.56 4.03
C ILE A 30 14.91 25.28 4.45
N ALA A 31 15.59 24.14 4.53
CA ALA A 31 14.97 22.85 4.82
C ALA A 31 15.52 22.21 6.10
N CYS A 32 14.65 21.49 6.80
CA CYS A 32 15.03 20.64 7.93
C CYS A 32 14.19 19.37 7.93
N ASP A 33 14.54 18.39 8.75
CA ASP A 33 13.64 17.33 9.17
C ASP A 33 13.67 17.18 10.69
N THR A 34 12.63 16.57 11.25
CA THR A 34 12.58 16.31 12.69
C THR A 34 11.62 15.18 13.02
N SER A 35 11.97 14.42 14.05
CA SER A 35 11.05 13.45 14.67
C SER A 35 10.04 14.12 15.61
N THR A 36 10.20 15.38 15.97
CA THR A 36 9.29 16.13 16.86
C THR A 36 7.99 16.45 16.13
N GLN A 37 6.84 16.13 16.71
CA GLN A 37 5.56 16.65 16.22
C GLN A 37 5.50 18.14 16.54
N LEU A 38 5.42 18.97 15.51
CA LEU A 38 5.56 20.41 15.65
C LEU A 38 4.27 21.07 16.10
N SER A 39 4.35 21.90 17.15
CA SER A 39 3.29 22.83 17.52
C SER A 39 3.27 24.06 16.59
N LEU A 40 2.16 24.80 16.57
CA LEU A 40 2.08 26.05 15.79
C LEU A 40 3.17 27.07 16.19
N GLU A 41 3.53 27.14 17.48
CA GLU A 41 4.58 28.05 17.95
C GLU A 41 5.96 27.62 17.44
N GLN A 42 6.26 26.32 17.42
CA GLN A 42 7.50 25.79 16.85
C GLN A 42 7.58 26.04 15.34
N ILE A 43 6.47 25.88 14.62
CA ILE A 43 6.39 26.17 13.18
C ILE A 43 6.67 27.66 12.91
N LYS A 44 6.03 28.57 13.66
CA LYS A 44 6.29 30.01 13.56
C LYS A 44 7.74 30.36 13.89
N TYR A 45 8.34 29.67 14.85
CA TYR A 45 9.75 29.85 15.16
C TYR A 45 10.64 29.42 14.00
N LEU A 46 10.44 28.23 13.43
CA LEU A 46 11.19 27.75 12.25
C LEU A 46 11.11 28.76 11.10
N LYS A 47 9.92 29.32 10.85
CA LYS A 47 9.72 30.37 9.84
C LYS A 47 10.51 31.64 10.15
N SER A 48 10.61 32.02 11.42
CA SER A 48 11.35 33.22 11.84
C SER A 48 12.86 33.13 11.65
N ILE A 49 13.37 31.92 11.42
CA ILE A 49 14.78 31.63 11.09
C ILE A 49 14.91 31.06 9.67
N ASP A 50 13.99 31.45 8.78
CA ASP A 50 14.01 31.23 7.33
C ASP A 50 13.85 29.78 6.83
N PHE A 51 13.44 28.84 7.70
CA PHE A 51 12.98 27.53 7.23
C PHE A 51 11.62 27.64 6.55
N SER A 52 11.45 26.91 5.44
CA SER A 52 10.22 26.87 4.64
C SER A 52 9.92 25.49 4.03
N VAL A 53 10.79 24.49 4.25
CA VAL A 53 10.58 23.11 3.84
C VAL A 53 10.87 22.20 5.03
N VAL A 54 10.00 21.23 5.32
CA VAL A 54 10.19 20.30 6.44
C VAL A 54 9.97 18.85 6.04
N GLY A 55 10.91 17.99 6.41
CA GLY A 55 10.80 16.54 6.33
C GLY A 55 10.06 16.01 7.53
N ARG A 56 8.98 15.27 7.31
CA ARG A 56 8.16 14.72 8.40
C ARG A 56 7.83 13.26 8.14
N TYR A 57 7.84 12.48 9.23
CA TYR A 57 7.63 11.04 9.19
C TYR A 57 6.14 10.71 8.95
N LEU A 58 5.85 9.75 8.10
CA LEU A 58 4.48 9.30 7.84
C LEU A 58 3.90 8.47 9.00
N THR A 59 4.76 7.72 9.70
CA THR A 59 4.38 6.71 10.69
C THR A 59 5.38 6.67 11.86
N GLY A 60 5.07 5.83 12.86
CA GLY A 60 6.03 5.42 13.88
C GLY A 60 6.16 6.29 15.12
N SER A 61 7.09 5.88 15.98
CA SER A 61 7.46 6.52 17.25
C SER A 61 8.97 6.51 17.44
N VAL A 62 9.51 7.41 18.25
CA VAL A 62 10.91 7.42 18.71
C VAL A 62 10.99 7.25 20.23
N GLY A 63 12.17 6.85 20.72
CA GLY A 63 12.42 6.65 22.15
C GLY A 63 11.86 5.33 22.68
N THR A 64 12.22 5.01 23.92
CA THR A 64 11.82 3.76 24.61
C THR A 64 11.29 4.07 26.01
N GLY A 65 10.50 3.14 26.57
CA GLY A 65 9.92 3.28 27.90
C GLY A 65 9.13 4.59 28.07
N ALA A 66 9.41 5.33 29.14
CA ALA A 66 8.77 6.60 29.45
C ALA A 66 9.08 7.72 28.44
N ASN A 67 10.14 7.58 27.64
CA ASN A 67 10.55 8.57 26.63
C ASN A 67 9.97 8.27 25.24
N LYS A 68 9.16 7.20 25.10
CA LYS A 68 8.53 6.85 23.83
C LYS A 68 7.50 7.90 23.44
N ARG A 69 7.65 8.50 22.27
CA ARG A 69 6.72 9.51 21.72
C ARG A 69 6.48 9.31 20.23
N ASN A 70 5.35 9.80 19.75
CA ASN A 70 5.00 9.75 18.33
C ASN A 70 5.96 10.63 17.51
N LYS A 71 6.29 10.16 16.29
CA LYS A 71 7.05 10.97 15.31
C LYS A 71 6.25 11.29 14.06
N TYR A 72 5.14 10.58 13.84
CA TYR A 72 4.31 10.72 12.65
C TYR A 72 3.69 12.12 12.51
N LEU A 73 3.55 12.57 11.28
CA LEU A 73 2.88 13.79 10.87
C LEU A 73 1.37 13.66 11.13
N THR A 74 0.72 14.76 11.55
CA THR A 74 -0.72 14.79 11.76
C THR A 74 -1.41 15.73 10.77
N SER A 75 -2.73 15.55 10.61
CA SER A 75 -3.56 16.47 9.81
C SER A 75 -3.54 17.91 10.32
N GLU A 76 -3.50 18.11 11.65
CA GLU A 76 -3.43 19.43 12.27
C GLU A 76 -2.06 20.07 12.05
N GLU A 77 -0.99 19.28 12.19
CA GLU A 77 0.38 19.73 11.91
C GLU A 77 0.55 20.15 10.44
N ILE A 78 -0.01 19.38 9.49
CA ILE A 78 -0.04 19.74 8.06
C ILE A 78 -0.72 21.08 7.84
N GLU A 79 -1.89 21.29 8.41
CA GLU A 79 -2.65 22.53 8.26
C GLU A 79 -1.85 23.73 8.80
N ASN A 80 -1.27 23.59 10.00
CA ASN A 80 -0.44 24.63 10.60
C ASN A 80 0.81 24.94 9.76
N LEU A 81 1.51 23.91 9.26
CA LEU A 81 2.68 24.07 8.40
C LEU A 81 2.34 24.80 7.10
N VAL A 82 1.31 24.34 6.39
CA VAL A 82 0.88 24.92 5.11
C VAL A 82 0.39 26.36 5.29
N ASN A 83 -0.39 26.65 6.34
CA ASN A 83 -0.85 27.99 6.66
C ASN A 83 0.31 28.96 6.95
N GLU A 84 1.40 28.46 7.53
CA GLU A 84 2.62 29.23 7.73
C GLU A 84 3.53 29.28 6.48
N GLY A 85 3.15 28.62 5.39
CA GLY A 85 3.81 28.69 4.08
C GLY A 85 4.83 27.58 3.82
N PHE A 86 4.93 26.59 4.71
CA PHE A 86 5.85 25.47 4.56
C PHE A 86 5.39 24.50 3.46
N SER A 87 6.36 23.87 2.83
CA SER A 87 6.19 22.62 2.09
C SER A 87 6.70 21.44 2.91
N ILE A 88 6.08 20.27 2.72
CA ILE A 88 6.39 19.07 3.49
C ILE A 88 6.83 17.96 2.53
N PHE A 89 7.94 17.28 2.82
CA PHE A 89 8.29 16.03 2.14
C PHE A 89 8.14 14.83 3.09
N PRO A 90 7.47 13.74 2.66
CA PRO A 90 7.19 12.60 3.52
C PRO A 90 8.39 11.64 3.64
N ILE A 91 8.67 11.23 4.86
CA ILE A 91 9.71 10.25 5.22
C ILE A 91 9.03 8.98 5.77
N TYR A 92 9.49 7.80 5.35
CA TYR A 92 9.08 6.53 5.95
C TYR A 92 10.26 5.84 6.62
N GLN A 93 10.10 5.53 7.91
CA GLN A 93 11.11 4.84 8.73
C GLN A 93 10.46 4.18 9.95
N ASP A 94 9.88 3.00 9.80
CA ASP A 94 9.42 2.17 10.95
C ASP A 94 10.43 1.07 11.33
N GLY A 95 11.62 1.16 10.75
CA GLY A 95 12.74 0.25 10.87
C GLY A 95 13.98 0.92 10.26
N GLY A 96 14.82 0.12 9.62
CA GLY A 96 15.89 0.63 8.77
C GLY A 96 17.18 1.04 9.49
N TRP A 97 17.31 0.75 10.78
CA TRP A 97 18.56 0.88 11.56
C TRP A 97 19.35 -0.44 11.66
N GLU A 98 18.88 -1.51 11.00
CA GLU A 98 19.54 -2.82 10.93
C GLU A 98 19.54 -3.33 9.48
N GLU A 99 20.66 -3.91 9.03
CA GLU A 99 20.82 -4.33 7.64
C GLU A 99 19.84 -5.46 7.22
N ASN A 100 19.50 -6.36 8.15
CA ASN A 100 18.58 -7.48 7.92
C ASN A 100 17.12 -7.04 7.68
N TYR A 101 16.78 -5.77 7.96
CA TYR A 101 15.48 -5.18 7.69
C TYR A 101 15.21 -5.09 6.18
N PHE A 102 16.25 -4.84 5.39
CA PHE A 102 16.12 -4.57 3.96
C PHE A 102 15.97 -5.86 3.16
N THR A 103 14.72 -6.32 3.05
CA THR A 103 14.32 -7.45 2.20
C THR A 103 13.24 -7.02 1.21
N SER A 104 13.09 -7.75 0.11
CA SER A 104 12.00 -7.50 -0.86
C SER A 104 10.61 -7.58 -0.22
N SER A 105 10.38 -8.55 0.67
CA SER A 105 9.10 -8.68 1.39
C SER A 105 8.83 -7.50 2.33
N GLN A 106 9.86 -7.00 3.01
CA GLN A 106 9.75 -5.80 3.84
C GLN A 106 9.44 -4.58 2.97
N GLY A 107 10.11 -4.42 1.81
CA GLY A 107 9.87 -3.31 0.89
C GLY A 107 8.42 -3.25 0.39
N LYS A 108 7.82 -4.41 0.06
CA LYS A 108 6.40 -4.47 -0.30
C LYS A 108 5.49 -4.03 0.85
N THR A 109 5.81 -4.46 2.07
CA THR A 109 5.02 -4.13 3.28
C THR A 109 5.10 -2.64 3.59
N ASP A 110 6.30 -2.08 3.56
CA ASP A 110 6.57 -0.67 3.83
C ASP A 110 5.95 0.24 2.78
N ALA A 111 5.99 -0.13 1.50
CA ALA A 111 5.32 0.63 0.44
C ALA A 111 3.81 0.73 0.66
N ILE A 112 3.15 -0.36 1.09
CA ILE A 112 1.72 -0.37 1.40
C ILE A 112 1.43 0.54 2.61
N LEU A 113 2.21 0.41 3.69
CA LEU A 113 2.04 1.23 4.89
C LEU A 113 2.26 2.72 4.62
N ALA A 114 3.36 3.05 3.93
CA ALA A 114 3.70 4.41 3.55
C ALA A 114 2.65 5.04 2.61
N SER A 115 2.23 4.30 1.58
CA SER A 115 1.19 4.75 0.64
C SER A 115 -0.12 5.06 1.37
N ASN A 116 -0.56 4.16 2.24
CA ASN A 116 -1.79 4.35 3.02
C ASN A 116 -1.69 5.56 3.94
N ALA A 117 -0.59 5.70 4.70
CA ALA A 117 -0.37 6.84 5.58
C ALA A 117 -0.31 8.17 4.83
N ALA A 118 0.45 8.24 3.73
CA ALA A 118 0.54 9.43 2.89
C ALA A 118 -0.84 9.81 2.33
N MET A 119 -1.63 8.83 1.90
CA MET A 119 -2.97 9.04 1.39
C MET A 119 -3.99 9.40 2.47
N GLU A 120 -3.81 9.00 3.72
CA GLU A 120 -4.66 9.44 4.82
C GLU A 120 -4.35 10.88 5.22
N LEU A 121 -3.09 11.28 5.09
CA LEU A 121 -2.62 12.63 5.40
C LEU A 121 -2.90 13.65 4.30
N GLY A 122 -3.31 13.21 3.10
CA GLY A 122 -3.69 14.12 2.01
C GLY A 122 -2.62 14.33 0.95
N PHE A 123 -1.50 13.57 0.95
CA PHE A 123 -0.45 13.77 -0.04
C PHE A 123 -0.99 13.50 -1.47
N PRO A 124 -0.73 14.41 -2.42
CA PRO A 124 -1.26 14.28 -3.77
C PRO A 124 -0.45 13.25 -4.58
N THR A 125 -1.08 12.74 -5.63
CA THR A 125 -0.43 11.97 -6.69
C THR A 125 0.88 12.65 -7.14
N GLY A 126 1.93 11.85 -7.31
CA GLY A 126 3.25 12.30 -7.76
C GLY A 126 4.17 12.81 -6.64
N ALA A 127 3.70 12.90 -5.40
CA ALA A 127 4.55 13.16 -4.24
C ALA A 127 5.61 12.05 -4.08
N THR A 128 6.83 12.43 -3.70
CA THR A 128 7.94 11.50 -3.47
C THR A 128 7.99 11.11 -2.00
N ILE A 129 7.96 9.81 -1.69
CA ILE A 129 8.14 9.29 -0.33
C ILE A 129 9.58 8.80 -0.19
N TYR A 130 10.31 9.30 0.81
CA TYR A 130 11.70 8.93 1.07
C TYR A 130 11.76 7.77 2.08
N PHE A 131 12.16 6.58 1.61
CA PHE A 131 12.32 5.39 2.45
C PHE A 131 13.72 5.37 3.06
N ALA A 132 13.81 5.30 4.39
CA ALA A 132 15.07 5.46 5.10
C ALA A 132 15.88 4.17 5.22
N VAL A 133 17.13 4.26 4.76
CA VAL A 133 18.23 3.34 5.06
C VAL A 133 19.16 4.05 6.04
N ASP A 134 18.84 3.93 7.33
CA ASP A 134 19.49 4.66 8.43
C ASP A 134 20.49 3.77 9.20
N VAL A 135 21.34 3.10 8.43
CA VAL A 135 22.40 2.21 8.92
C VAL A 135 23.56 2.21 7.93
N ASP A 136 24.77 1.97 8.41
CA ASP A 136 25.95 1.87 7.57
C ASP A 136 25.99 0.52 6.83
N VAL A 137 25.34 0.47 5.66
CA VAL A 137 25.40 -0.70 4.76
C VAL A 137 26.69 -0.65 3.95
N LEU A 138 27.54 -1.66 4.13
CA LEU A 138 28.78 -1.80 3.38
C LEU A 138 28.50 -2.03 1.89
N ASP A 139 29.37 -1.50 1.02
CA ASP A 139 29.19 -1.56 -0.45
C ASP A 139 28.89 -2.97 -0.98
N GLY A 140 29.59 -3.98 -0.46
CA GLY A 140 29.40 -5.38 -0.85
C GLY A 140 28.05 -5.99 -0.48
N ASN A 141 27.32 -5.38 0.46
CA ASN A 141 26.05 -5.90 0.96
C ASN A 141 24.83 -5.24 0.29
N ILE A 142 25.00 -4.06 -0.31
CA ILE A 142 23.90 -3.25 -0.89
C ILE A 142 23.07 -4.04 -1.91
N ASP A 143 23.73 -4.86 -2.75
CA ASP A 143 23.06 -5.64 -3.79
C ASP A 143 22.15 -6.73 -3.25
N SER A 144 22.50 -7.31 -2.09
CA SER A 144 21.72 -8.38 -1.45
C SER A 144 20.68 -7.89 -0.45
N THR A 145 20.70 -6.60 -0.09
CA THR A 145 19.84 -6.05 0.97
C THR A 145 19.02 -4.86 0.46
N VAL A 146 19.63 -3.68 0.36
CA VAL A 146 18.95 -2.42 0.02
C VAL A 146 18.35 -2.44 -1.38
N LEU A 147 19.03 -3.01 -2.38
CA LEU A 147 18.49 -3.03 -3.76
C LEU A 147 17.21 -3.88 -3.88
N PRO A 148 17.15 -5.13 -3.39
CA PRO A 148 15.90 -5.90 -3.36
C PRO A 148 14.77 -5.16 -2.63
N TYR A 149 15.07 -4.50 -1.51
CA TYR A 149 14.11 -3.72 -0.75
C TYR A 149 13.53 -2.56 -1.56
N ILE A 150 14.38 -1.67 -2.08
CA ILE A 150 13.91 -0.43 -2.73
C ILE A 150 13.26 -0.69 -4.10
N LYS A 151 13.67 -1.76 -4.81
CA LYS A 151 12.98 -2.22 -6.02
C LYS A 151 11.56 -2.69 -5.70
N ALA A 152 11.40 -3.50 -4.64
CA ALA A 152 10.08 -3.92 -4.20
C ALA A 152 9.20 -2.75 -3.76
N VAL A 153 9.78 -1.74 -3.11
CA VAL A 153 9.09 -0.48 -2.79
C VAL A 153 8.60 0.22 -4.06
N HIS A 154 9.50 0.43 -5.03
CA HIS A 154 9.19 1.05 -6.31
C HIS A 154 8.07 0.34 -7.07
N ASP A 155 8.21 -0.97 -7.27
CA ASP A 155 7.25 -1.77 -8.02
C ASP A 155 5.88 -1.78 -7.33
N THR A 156 5.88 -1.84 -5.99
CA THR A 156 4.65 -1.78 -5.20
C THR A 156 4.00 -0.40 -5.30
N LEU A 157 4.73 0.69 -5.09
CA LEU A 157 4.18 2.05 -5.14
C LEU A 157 3.63 2.40 -6.52
N SER A 158 4.33 2.01 -7.59
CA SER A 158 3.89 2.23 -8.98
C SER A 158 2.60 1.48 -9.33
N THR A 159 2.34 0.36 -8.66
CA THR A 159 1.12 -0.43 -8.82
C THR A 159 -0.02 0.11 -7.96
N ILE A 160 0.20 0.25 -6.66
CA ILE A 160 -0.88 0.53 -5.71
C ILE A 160 -1.21 2.00 -5.57
N SER A 161 -0.34 2.89 -6.03
CA SER A 161 -0.47 4.33 -5.84
C SER A 161 0.11 5.08 -7.04
N LEU A 162 0.04 6.40 -7.00
CA LEU A 162 0.72 7.25 -7.97
C LEU A 162 1.84 8.06 -7.30
N TYR A 163 2.35 7.59 -6.16
CA TYR A 163 3.50 8.19 -5.49
C TYR A 163 4.81 7.76 -6.14
N LYS A 164 5.84 8.60 -5.99
CA LYS A 164 7.20 8.32 -6.45
C LYS A 164 8.04 7.77 -5.30
N THR A 165 8.99 6.91 -5.63
CA THR A 165 9.95 6.38 -4.66
C THR A 165 11.17 7.28 -4.58
N GLY A 166 11.47 7.77 -3.38
CA GLY A 166 12.75 8.35 -3.00
C GLY A 166 13.44 7.47 -1.96
N ILE A 167 14.74 7.69 -1.77
CA ILE A 167 15.53 6.97 -0.75
C ILE A 167 16.23 7.98 0.15
N TYR A 168 16.23 7.71 1.46
CA TYR A 168 17.16 8.32 2.40
C TYR A 168 18.30 7.34 2.70
N GLY A 169 19.54 7.80 2.66
CA GLY A 169 20.70 6.96 2.98
C GLY A 169 22.02 7.56 2.53
N THR A 170 23.09 6.79 2.69
CA THR A 170 24.44 7.24 2.33
C THR A 170 24.55 7.57 0.84
N ARG A 171 25.57 8.34 0.46
CA ARG A 171 25.86 8.66 -0.96
C ARG A 171 25.93 7.40 -1.82
N ASN A 172 26.61 6.35 -1.35
CA ASN A 172 26.71 5.09 -2.06
C ASN A 172 25.34 4.40 -2.21
N VAL A 173 24.58 4.25 -1.12
CA VAL A 173 23.23 3.66 -1.15
C VAL A 173 22.33 4.41 -2.14
N CYS A 174 22.34 5.74 -2.07
CA CYS A 174 21.58 6.59 -2.98
C CYS A 174 21.97 6.36 -4.44
N GLN A 175 23.27 6.38 -4.75
CA GLN A 175 23.76 6.17 -6.12
C GLN A 175 23.39 4.76 -6.63
N ARG A 176 23.52 3.73 -5.81
CA ARG A 176 23.18 2.35 -6.18
C ARG A 176 21.69 2.18 -6.47
N ALA A 177 20.82 2.81 -5.68
CA ALA A 177 19.39 2.81 -5.93
C ALA A 177 19.00 3.55 -7.23
N VAL A 178 19.69 4.67 -7.52
CA VAL A 178 19.53 5.42 -8.78
C VAL A 178 19.98 4.59 -9.98
N ASP A 179 21.17 3.99 -9.92
CA ASP A 179 21.72 3.18 -11.01
C ASP A 179 20.84 1.95 -11.31
N ALA A 180 20.15 1.44 -10.29
CA ALA A 180 19.17 0.37 -10.41
C ALA A 180 17.82 0.82 -11.00
N GLY A 181 17.62 2.11 -11.25
CA GLY A 181 16.37 2.68 -11.76
C GLY A 181 15.21 2.70 -10.76
N ALA A 182 15.48 2.45 -9.47
CA ALA A 182 14.42 2.32 -8.46
C ALA A 182 13.96 3.67 -7.88
N VAL A 183 14.80 4.71 -7.97
CA VAL A 183 14.51 6.04 -7.42
C VAL A 183 15.00 7.15 -8.35
N THR A 184 14.33 8.30 -8.31
CA THR A 184 14.73 9.51 -9.05
C THR A 184 15.13 10.68 -8.14
N ASN A 185 15.02 10.49 -6.83
CA ASN A 185 15.20 11.50 -5.80
C ASN A 185 15.92 10.88 -4.59
N CYS A 186 17.02 11.51 -4.17
CA CYS A 186 17.79 11.09 -3.01
C CYS A 186 17.71 12.12 -1.88
N PHE A 187 17.53 11.64 -0.65
CA PHE A 187 17.72 12.38 0.58
C PHE A 187 19.00 11.86 1.26
N VAL A 188 20.11 12.56 1.07
CA VAL A 188 21.43 12.02 1.41
C VAL A 188 21.73 12.22 2.90
N SER A 189 22.21 11.17 3.58
CA SER A 189 22.54 11.17 5.01
C SER A 189 23.98 11.63 5.30
N ASP A 190 24.38 12.76 4.73
CA ASP A 190 25.77 13.26 4.82
C ASP A 190 26.19 13.64 6.25
N MET A 191 25.23 13.91 7.14
CA MET A 191 25.41 14.12 8.58
C MET A 191 26.04 12.90 9.28
N SER A 192 25.77 11.69 8.77
CA SER A 192 26.34 10.43 9.26
C SER A 192 27.78 10.27 8.76
N THR A 193 28.67 11.13 9.24
CA THR A 193 30.09 11.20 8.84
C THR A 193 30.90 9.94 9.12
N GLY A 194 30.41 9.07 10.01
CA GLY A 194 31.01 7.78 10.32
C GLY A 194 30.60 6.64 9.37
N PHE A 195 29.57 6.84 8.53
CA PHE A 195 29.08 5.77 7.66
C PHE A 195 30.01 5.61 6.45
N SER A 196 30.49 4.39 6.23
CA SER A 196 31.41 4.02 5.15
C SER A 196 30.89 4.43 3.77
N GLY A 197 29.57 4.33 3.53
CA GLY A 197 28.94 4.72 2.26
C GLY A 197 28.97 6.22 1.94
N ASN A 198 29.40 7.06 2.88
CA ASN A 198 29.62 8.50 2.66
C ASN A 198 31.10 8.85 2.43
N LEU A 199 32.02 7.92 2.71
CA LEU A 199 33.46 8.16 2.64
C LEU A 199 34.00 7.82 1.24
N GLY A 200 34.41 8.84 0.49
CA GLY A 200 34.99 8.67 -0.84
C GLY A 200 33.97 8.51 -1.97
N PHE A 201 32.67 8.53 -1.65
CA PHE A 201 31.59 8.52 -2.64
C PHE A 201 31.18 9.93 -3.04
N LYS A 202 30.91 10.12 -4.33
CA LYS A 202 30.45 11.39 -4.88
C LYS A 202 28.99 11.61 -4.50
N MET A 203 28.59 12.88 -4.38
CA MET A 203 27.19 13.25 -4.23
C MET A 203 26.40 12.81 -5.48
N PRO A 204 25.32 12.02 -5.34
CA PRO A 204 24.46 11.63 -6.46
C PRO A 204 23.88 12.86 -7.14
N LYS A 205 23.68 12.85 -8.47
CA LYS A 205 23.10 14.00 -9.20
C LYS A 205 21.60 14.18 -8.91
N GLU A 206 20.97 13.10 -8.44
CA GLU A 206 19.56 12.94 -8.12
C GLU A 206 19.22 13.43 -6.71
N TRP A 207 20.20 13.96 -5.97
CA TRP A 207 19.94 14.54 -4.65
C TRP A 207 18.88 15.63 -4.70
N ALA A 208 17.85 15.46 -3.88
CA ALA A 208 16.80 16.42 -3.61
C ALA A 208 17.07 17.13 -2.28
N PHE A 209 17.51 16.35 -1.29
CA PHE A 209 17.79 16.77 0.06
C PHE A 209 19.14 16.20 0.53
N ASP A 210 19.82 16.91 1.43
CA ASP A 210 21.13 16.55 1.98
C ASP A 210 21.14 16.93 3.47
N GLN A 211 21.04 15.96 4.38
CA GLN A 211 21.09 16.17 5.82
C GLN A 211 22.54 16.36 6.25
N PHE A 212 22.88 17.40 7.01
CA PHE A 212 24.28 17.70 7.30
C PHE A 212 24.64 18.15 8.71
N ILE A 213 23.69 18.56 9.55
CA ILE A 213 23.96 18.89 10.94
C ILE A 213 22.70 18.81 11.80
N GLU A 214 22.82 18.22 12.99
CA GLU A 214 21.78 18.28 14.02
C GLU A 214 21.95 19.56 14.83
N MET A 215 20.84 20.25 15.11
CA MET A 215 20.83 21.44 15.94
C MET A 215 19.58 21.53 16.82
N THR A 216 19.73 22.15 17.98
CA THR A 216 18.60 22.51 18.84
C THR A 216 18.16 23.94 18.57
N VAL A 217 16.89 24.11 18.22
CA VAL A 217 16.27 25.40 17.91
C VAL A 217 15.14 25.71 18.90
N GLY A 218 14.72 26.97 18.97
CA GLY A 218 13.62 27.42 19.83
C GLY A 218 14.04 28.46 20.87
N ARG A 219 13.20 28.68 21.88
CA ARG A 219 13.45 29.60 23.00
C ARG A 219 12.83 29.06 24.29
N GLY A 220 13.55 29.18 25.40
CA GLY A 220 13.05 28.76 26.72
C GLY A 220 12.65 27.28 26.74
N ASP A 221 11.44 26.99 27.21
CA ASP A 221 10.93 25.62 27.32
C ASP A 221 10.50 25.00 25.97
N MET A 222 10.57 25.77 24.87
CA MET A 222 10.28 25.31 23.50
C MET A 222 11.54 24.92 22.71
N LEU A 223 12.60 24.49 23.37
CA LEU A 223 13.77 23.96 22.67
C LEU A 223 13.48 22.56 22.10
N PHE A 224 13.77 22.35 20.83
CA PHE A 224 13.59 21.05 20.17
C PHE A 224 14.67 20.78 19.12
N PRO A 225 15.05 19.51 18.91
CA PRO A 225 16.04 19.14 17.91
C PRO A 225 15.44 19.12 16.51
N ILE A 226 16.22 19.59 15.55
CA ILE A 226 16.01 19.42 14.12
C ILE A 226 17.32 18.98 13.47
N ASP A 227 17.22 18.25 12.37
CA ASP A 227 18.33 18.06 11.47
C ASP A 227 18.21 19.08 10.34
N GLN A 228 19.25 19.87 10.14
CA GLN A 228 19.31 20.84 9.05
C GLN A 228 19.63 20.11 7.74
N VAL A 229 18.83 20.40 6.72
CA VAL A 229 18.81 19.69 5.45
C VAL A 229 19.00 20.70 4.33
N ALA A 230 19.99 20.55 3.45
CA ALA A 230 20.12 21.34 2.24
C ALA A 230 19.12 20.87 1.18
N SER A 231 18.51 21.81 0.44
CA SER A 231 17.59 21.48 -0.67
C SER A 231 18.21 21.84 -2.03
N SER A 232 18.24 20.88 -2.95
CA SER A 232 18.68 21.12 -4.34
C SER A 232 17.62 21.89 -5.14
N GLY A 233 16.35 21.81 -4.72
CA GLY A 233 15.19 22.30 -5.45
C GLY A 233 14.62 21.30 -6.45
N ARG A 234 15.18 20.08 -6.54
CA ARG A 234 14.63 18.97 -7.34
C ARG A 234 13.28 18.50 -6.82
N ASP A 235 13.12 18.53 -5.50
CA ASP A 235 11.85 18.31 -4.82
C ASP A 235 11.52 19.57 -4.02
N ALA A 236 10.38 20.18 -4.30
CA ALA A 236 9.90 21.37 -3.60
C ALA A 236 9.09 21.02 -2.35
N GLY A 237 8.85 19.72 -2.09
CA GLY A 237 7.85 19.27 -1.13
C GLY A 237 6.42 19.59 -1.55
N VAL A 238 5.47 19.21 -0.70
CA VAL A 238 4.04 19.34 -0.93
C VAL A 238 3.48 20.50 -0.12
N LYS A 239 2.70 21.36 -0.78
CA LYS A 239 1.96 22.46 -0.14
C LYS A 239 0.44 22.30 -0.19
N ASN A 240 -0.05 21.42 -1.07
CA ASN A 240 -1.48 21.19 -1.26
C ASN A 240 -1.80 19.74 -0.91
N PHE A 241 -2.71 19.57 0.05
CA PHE A 241 -3.07 18.26 0.60
C PHE A 241 -4.52 17.92 0.24
N ASP A 242 -4.80 17.86 -1.05
CA ASP A 242 -6.09 17.46 -1.61
C ASP A 242 -5.90 16.16 -2.40
N ILE A 243 -6.70 15.15 -2.07
CA ILE A 243 -6.69 13.87 -2.78
C ILE A 243 -7.97 13.78 -3.61
N ASP A 244 -7.81 13.50 -4.89
CA ASP A 244 -8.96 13.20 -5.75
C ASP A 244 -9.53 11.81 -5.43
N SER A 245 -10.86 11.69 -5.56
CA SER A 245 -11.60 10.43 -5.39
C SER A 245 -10.97 9.30 -6.23
N SER A 246 -10.52 9.61 -7.45
CA SER A 246 -9.90 8.63 -8.35
C SER A 246 -8.61 8.02 -7.77
N GLN A 247 -7.78 8.81 -7.08
CA GLN A 247 -6.55 8.32 -6.45
C GLN A 247 -6.88 7.36 -5.30
N LYS A 248 -7.87 7.70 -4.46
CA LYS A 248 -8.34 6.81 -3.38
C LYS A 248 -8.94 5.53 -3.91
N VAL A 249 -9.77 5.61 -4.94
CA VAL A 249 -10.34 4.41 -5.58
C VAL A 249 -9.25 3.52 -6.14
N ASN A 250 -8.27 4.07 -6.86
CA ASN A 250 -7.15 3.29 -7.39
C ASN A 250 -6.41 2.52 -6.28
N THR A 251 -6.03 3.21 -5.20
CA THR A 251 -5.25 2.59 -4.13
C THR A 251 -6.03 1.59 -3.30
N ILE A 252 -7.27 1.91 -2.91
CA ILE A 252 -8.11 0.96 -2.18
C ILE A 252 -8.33 -0.29 -3.06
N SER A 253 -8.56 -0.11 -4.36
CA SER A 253 -8.77 -1.23 -5.27
C SER A 253 -7.54 -2.12 -5.40
N HIS A 254 -6.35 -1.54 -5.59
CA HIS A 254 -5.10 -2.31 -5.66
C HIS A 254 -4.72 -2.97 -4.33
N ASN A 255 -5.01 -2.34 -3.20
CA ASN A 255 -4.83 -2.97 -1.88
C ASN A 255 -5.76 -4.18 -1.71
N ILE A 256 -7.01 -4.10 -2.19
CA ILE A 256 -7.93 -5.25 -2.21
C ILE A 256 -7.39 -6.34 -3.15
N LEU A 257 -6.98 -5.99 -4.37
CA LEU A 257 -6.40 -6.94 -5.32
C LEU A 257 -5.16 -7.62 -4.74
N ASN A 258 -4.27 -6.89 -4.08
CA ASN A 258 -3.11 -7.47 -3.40
C ASN A 258 -3.52 -8.41 -2.25
N GLY A 259 -4.52 -8.04 -1.43
CA GLY A 259 -5.06 -8.93 -0.40
C GLY A 259 -5.66 -10.22 -0.95
N LEU A 260 -6.11 -10.18 -2.21
CA LEU A 260 -6.61 -11.33 -2.97
C LEU A 260 -5.52 -12.04 -3.80
N ASN A 261 -4.28 -11.56 -3.85
CA ASN A 261 -3.23 -12.03 -4.78
C ASN A 261 -3.62 -11.89 -6.28
N LEU A 262 -4.29 -10.80 -6.64
CA LEU A 262 -4.70 -10.44 -8.01
C LEU A 262 -3.90 -9.28 -8.61
N GLN A 263 -3.00 -8.68 -7.85
CA GLN A 263 -2.34 -7.42 -8.22
C GLN A 263 -1.58 -7.52 -9.54
N ASP A 264 -0.94 -8.64 -9.83
CA ASP A 264 -0.07 -8.78 -11.00
C ASP A 264 -0.86 -8.70 -12.32
N PHE A 265 -2.15 -9.09 -12.31
CA PHE A 265 -3.02 -9.03 -13.49
C PHE A 265 -3.52 -7.61 -13.79
N PHE A 266 -3.48 -6.72 -12.80
CA PHE A 266 -3.98 -5.35 -12.92
C PHE A 266 -2.89 -4.30 -12.69
N LYS A 267 -1.62 -4.68 -12.53
CA LYS A 267 -0.55 -3.78 -12.10
C LYS A 267 -0.38 -2.52 -12.96
N GLU A 268 -0.63 -2.62 -14.27
CA GLU A 268 -0.55 -1.51 -15.22
C GLU A 268 -1.87 -0.74 -15.40
N VAL A 269 -2.90 -1.07 -14.61
CA VAL A 269 -4.26 -0.54 -14.74
C VAL A 269 -4.52 0.49 -13.66
N ILE A 270 -4.80 1.73 -14.09
CA ILE A 270 -5.33 2.77 -13.21
C ILE A 270 -6.83 2.57 -13.06
N ILE A 271 -7.26 2.19 -11.85
CA ILE A 271 -8.65 1.87 -11.54
C ILE A 271 -9.39 3.14 -11.12
N VAL A 272 -10.27 3.61 -11.99
CA VAL A 272 -11.19 4.73 -11.76
C VAL A 272 -12.64 4.25 -11.56
N PRO A 273 -13.50 5.03 -10.89
CA PRO A 273 -14.91 4.71 -10.70
C PRO A 273 -15.69 4.55 -12.00
N ASN A 274 -16.76 3.75 -11.94
CA ASN A 274 -17.76 3.52 -12.99
C ASN A 274 -17.18 2.97 -14.30
N LYS A 275 -16.10 2.21 -14.20
CA LYS A 275 -15.44 1.52 -15.32
C LYS A 275 -15.28 0.04 -15.02
N ILE A 276 -15.32 -0.77 -16.09
CA ILE A 276 -15.08 -2.21 -16.08
C ILE A 276 -13.71 -2.46 -16.74
N TYR A 277 -12.93 -3.35 -16.15
CA TYR A 277 -11.63 -3.81 -16.66
C TYR A 277 -11.67 -5.32 -16.81
N GLU A 278 -11.06 -5.83 -17.86
CA GLU A 278 -11.13 -7.24 -18.24
C GLU A 278 -9.72 -7.77 -18.53
N GLN A 279 -9.40 -8.98 -18.08
CA GLN A 279 -8.15 -9.69 -18.37
C GLN A 279 -8.48 -11.11 -18.83
N HIS A 280 -7.93 -11.52 -19.98
CA HIS A 280 -8.15 -12.85 -20.56
C HIS A 280 -6.85 -13.64 -20.54
N LEU A 281 -6.75 -14.65 -19.67
CA LEU A 281 -5.50 -15.34 -19.34
C LEU A 281 -5.47 -16.79 -19.85
N GLY A 282 -6.23 -17.09 -20.90
CA GLY A 282 -6.33 -18.41 -21.52
C GLY A 282 -7.12 -19.42 -20.68
N ALA A 283 -6.74 -19.64 -19.42
CA ALA A 283 -7.44 -20.55 -18.51
C ALA A 283 -8.60 -19.88 -17.76
N ILE A 284 -8.43 -18.59 -17.45
CA ILE A 284 -9.36 -17.79 -16.66
C ILE A 284 -9.63 -16.43 -17.33
N ASP A 285 -10.81 -15.88 -17.08
CA ASP A 285 -11.15 -14.48 -17.35
C ASP A 285 -11.41 -13.75 -16.03
N LEU A 286 -10.88 -12.54 -15.91
CA LEU A 286 -11.07 -11.67 -14.76
C LEU A 286 -11.83 -10.43 -15.18
N TYR A 287 -12.82 -10.04 -14.40
CA TYR A 287 -13.55 -8.79 -14.56
C TYR A 287 -13.49 -8.00 -13.26
N LEU A 288 -13.15 -6.71 -13.36
CA LEU A 288 -13.07 -5.78 -12.25
C LEU A 288 -13.99 -4.60 -12.52
N THR A 289 -14.90 -4.30 -11.60
CA THR A 289 -15.78 -3.12 -11.69
C THR A 289 -15.65 -2.29 -10.42
N ALA A 290 -15.31 -1.00 -10.55
CA ALA A 290 -15.34 -0.06 -9.44
C ALA A 290 -16.58 0.85 -9.56
N ARG A 291 -17.30 1.09 -8.47
CA ARG A 291 -18.44 2.04 -8.40
C ARG A 291 -18.31 2.91 -7.17
N ASN A 292 -18.74 4.17 -7.27
CA ASN A 292 -18.66 5.15 -6.17
C ASN A 292 -19.88 5.14 -5.23
N THR A 293 -20.70 4.09 -5.30
CA THR A 293 -21.94 3.95 -4.52
C THR A 293 -22.16 2.48 -4.16
N TRP A 294 -22.74 2.21 -3.00
CA TRP A 294 -23.19 0.87 -2.62
C TRP A 294 -24.43 0.91 -1.71
N SER A 295 -25.26 -0.15 -1.78
CA SER A 295 -26.35 -0.43 -0.83
C SER A 295 -25.91 -1.50 0.18
N SER A 296 -26.35 -1.37 1.43
CA SER A 296 -26.16 -2.37 2.48
C SER A 296 -26.90 -3.67 2.23
N ASP A 297 -27.82 -3.67 1.27
CA ASP A 297 -28.48 -4.89 0.82
C ASP A 297 -27.45 -5.81 0.17
N SER A 298 -27.49 -7.08 0.55
CA SER A 298 -26.71 -8.12 -0.09
C SER A 298 -27.20 -8.31 -1.51
N LYS A 299 -26.28 -8.48 -2.46
CA LYS A 299 -26.71 -8.95 -3.79
C LYS A 299 -27.25 -10.37 -3.64
N GLU A 300 -28.31 -10.68 -4.36
CA GLU A 300 -28.90 -12.03 -4.37
C GLU A 300 -27.81 -13.07 -4.63
N GLY A 301 -27.87 -14.16 -3.88
CA GLY A 301 -26.92 -15.25 -3.99
C GLY A 301 -25.50 -14.99 -3.44
N THR A 302 -25.31 -13.91 -2.68
CA THR A 302 -24.03 -13.63 -2.01
C THR A 302 -24.16 -13.71 -0.48
N ALA A 303 -23.07 -14.08 0.19
CA ALA A 303 -22.97 -13.89 1.63
C ALA A 303 -22.37 -12.57 2.00
N LYS A 304 -22.88 -12.02 3.09
CA LYS A 304 -22.48 -10.72 3.61
C LYS A 304 -21.62 -10.87 4.86
N ILE A 305 -20.36 -10.45 4.78
CA ILE A 305 -19.42 -10.42 5.90
C ILE A 305 -19.22 -8.96 6.28
N VAL A 306 -19.61 -8.60 7.50
CA VAL A 306 -19.43 -7.24 8.00
C VAL A 306 -17.99 -7.05 8.47
N VAL A 307 -17.37 -5.95 8.09
CA VAL A 307 -16.04 -5.57 8.57
C VAL A 307 -16.17 -4.37 9.48
N THR A 308 -15.64 -4.48 10.70
CA THR A 308 -15.60 -3.39 11.68
C THR A 308 -14.18 -3.21 12.18
N ASN A 309 -13.66 -1.98 12.12
CA ASN A 309 -12.29 -1.65 12.54
C ASN A 309 -11.22 -2.60 11.97
N GLY A 310 -11.40 -3.01 10.72
CA GLY A 310 -10.49 -3.89 10.00
C GLY A 310 -10.63 -5.37 10.31
N ILE A 311 -11.62 -5.78 11.12
CA ILE A 311 -11.87 -7.17 11.50
C ILE A 311 -13.14 -7.64 10.79
N ALA A 312 -13.05 -8.72 10.02
CA ALA A 312 -14.18 -9.34 9.35
C ALA A 312 -14.92 -10.30 10.30
N ASP A 313 -16.23 -10.13 10.47
CA ASP A 313 -17.05 -11.00 11.31
C ASP A 313 -17.45 -12.28 10.56
N MET A 314 -16.59 -13.30 10.68
CA MET A 314 -16.81 -14.61 10.07
C MET A 314 -17.52 -15.62 10.96
N LYS A 315 -17.86 -15.27 12.20
CA LYS A 315 -18.32 -16.24 13.22
C LYS A 315 -19.50 -17.08 12.75
N VAL A 316 -20.46 -16.46 12.08
CA VAL A 316 -21.67 -17.13 11.57
C VAL A 316 -21.41 -18.06 10.38
N TYR A 317 -20.23 -17.98 9.76
CA TYR A 317 -19.85 -18.77 8.59
C TYR A 317 -18.87 -19.91 8.92
N LEU A 318 -18.13 -19.84 10.04
CA LEU A 318 -17.11 -20.84 10.36
C LEU A 318 -17.66 -22.27 10.49
N ASN A 319 -18.72 -22.47 11.29
CA ASN A 319 -19.32 -23.80 11.45
C ASN A 319 -19.93 -24.33 10.13
N PRO A 320 -20.76 -23.55 9.40
CA PRO A 320 -21.29 -24.00 8.11
C PRO A 320 -20.21 -24.33 7.06
N ILE A 321 -19.10 -23.57 7.04
CA ILE A 321 -17.94 -23.87 6.17
C ILE A 321 -17.35 -25.23 6.55
N GLN A 322 -17.14 -25.48 7.83
CA GLN A 322 -16.57 -26.75 8.30
C GLN A 322 -17.50 -27.93 7.98
N GLU A 323 -18.79 -27.81 8.25
CA GLU A 323 -19.79 -28.85 7.93
C GLU A 323 -19.80 -29.18 6.42
N THR A 324 -19.67 -28.17 5.57
CA THR A 324 -19.62 -28.36 4.10
C THR A 324 -18.33 -29.06 3.68
N LEU A 325 -17.18 -28.69 4.26
CA LEU A 325 -15.90 -29.37 4.02
C LEU A 325 -15.96 -30.83 4.45
N ASP A 326 -16.57 -31.13 5.59
CA ASP A 326 -16.71 -32.48 6.11
C ASP A 326 -17.64 -33.33 5.20
N LYS A 327 -18.78 -32.75 4.79
CA LYS A 327 -19.75 -33.41 3.90
C LYS A 327 -19.15 -33.78 2.54
N TYR A 328 -18.28 -32.94 1.99
CA TYR A 328 -17.69 -33.11 0.66
C TYR A 328 -16.17 -33.31 0.69
N ASN A 329 -15.68 -33.93 1.77
CA ASN A 329 -14.23 -34.13 2.01
C ASN A 329 -13.54 -34.91 0.88
N THR A 330 -14.23 -35.83 0.21
CA THR A 330 -13.67 -36.55 -0.95
C THR A 330 -13.26 -35.62 -2.10
N ILE A 331 -13.92 -34.47 -2.21
CA ILE A 331 -13.70 -33.47 -3.25
C ILE A 331 -12.76 -32.36 -2.73
N PHE A 332 -12.91 -31.94 -1.47
CA PHE A 332 -12.22 -30.79 -0.90
C PHE A 332 -11.18 -31.12 0.18
N LYS A 333 -10.61 -32.33 0.17
CA LYS A 333 -9.63 -32.82 1.16
C LYS A 333 -8.46 -31.88 1.47
N ASP A 334 -8.04 -31.06 0.51
CA ASP A 334 -6.88 -30.16 0.64
C ASP A 334 -7.27 -28.75 1.12
N VAL A 335 -8.57 -28.48 1.27
CA VAL A 335 -9.11 -27.19 1.70
C VAL A 335 -9.36 -27.17 3.20
N LYS A 336 -8.91 -26.11 3.88
CA LYS A 336 -9.11 -25.93 5.32
C LYS A 336 -9.89 -24.65 5.63
N SER A 337 -10.80 -24.73 6.59
CA SER A 337 -11.63 -23.60 7.06
C SER A 337 -10.79 -22.40 7.53
N ASN A 338 -9.68 -22.65 8.22
CA ASN A 338 -8.76 -21.60 8.66
C ASN A 338 -8.08 -20.84 7.50
N SER A 339 -7.93 -21.48 6.33
CA SER A 339 -7.33 -20.87 5.14
C SER A 339 -8.30 -19.89 4.49
N ILE A 340 -9.59 -20.25 4.48
CA ILE A 340 -10.70 -19.37 4.07
C ILE A 340 -10.79 -18.15 5.00
N GLU A 341 -10.79 -18.38 6.31
CA GLU A 341 -10.84 -17.30 7.30
C GLU A 341 -9.67 -16.33 7.16
N SER A 342 -8.45 -16.87 7.04
CA SER A 342 -7.24 -16.06 6.85
C SER A 342 -7.32 -15.20 5.60
N ALA A 343 -7.92 -15.70 4.51
CA ALA A 343 -7.99 -15.00 3.25
C ALA A 343 -8.98 -13.82 3.29
N ILE A 344 -10.14 -13.98 3.92
CA ILE A 344 -11.09 -12.87 4.14
C ILE A 344 -10.50 -11.84 5.12
N ASN A 345 -9.85 -12.29 6.19
CA ASN A 345 -9.24 -11.40 7.19
C ASN A 345 -8.12 -10.52 6.60
N ARG A 346 -7.45 -10.93 5.52
CA ARG A 346 -6.48 -10.08 4.80
C ARG A 346 -7.11 -8.84 4.17
N LEU A 347 -8.40 -8.88 3.84
CA LEU A 347 -9.11 -7.74 3.25
C LEU A 347 -9.57 -6.75 4.30
N GLY A 348 -9.83 -7.23 5.53
CA GLY A 348 -10.33 -6.45 6.65
C GLY A 348 -9.61 -5.11 6.83
N PRO A 349 -8.27 -5.08 7.01
CA PRO A 349 -7.51 -3.86 7.22
C PRO A 349 -7.72 -2.78 6.14
N THR A 350 -7.83 -3.19 4.87
CA THR A 350 -8.10 -2.28 3.74
C THR A 350 -9.53 -1.77 3.76
N VAL A 351 -10.50 -2.63 4.08
CA VAL A 351 -11.93 -2.29 4.13
C VAL A 351 -12.23 -1.34 5.28
N LYS A 352 -11.55 -1.50 6.42
CA LYS A 352 -11.76 -0.81 7.71
C LYS A 352 -13.18 -0.97 8.25
N ASN A 353 -14.14 -0.25 7.67
CA ASN A 353 -15.55 -0.35 7.98
C ASN A 353 -16.32 -0.54 6.68
N GLY A 354 -17.04 -1.64 6.55
CA GLY A 354 -17.67 -2.00 5.29
C GLY A 354 -18.22 -3.42 5.26
N ILE A 355 -18.35 -3.94 4.05
CA ILE A 355 -18.91 -5.26 3.78
C ILE A 355 -18.03 -5.96 2.75
N ILE A 356 -17.76 -7.23 2.98
CA ILE A 356 -17.24 -8.14 1.96
C ILE A 356 -18.38 -9.09 1.59
N GLU A 357 -18.72 -9.18 0.32
CA GLU A 357 -19.66 -10.16 -0.19
C GLU A 357 -18.98 -11.17 -1.08
N THR A 358 -19.38 -12.43 -0.97
CA THR A 358 -18.81 -13.52 -1.77
C THR A 358 -19.92 -14.39 -2.33
N GLY A 359 -19.77 -14.84 -3.58
CA GLY A 359 -20.85 -15.48 -4.34
C GLY A 359 -20.35 -16.29 -5.54
N LEU A 360 -21.24 -17.07 -6.16
CA LEU A 360 -21.07 -17.56 -7.53
C LEU A 360 -21.47 -16.47 -8.52
N ALA A 361 -20.92 -16.54 -9.73
CA ALA A 361 -21.22 -15.63 -10.82
C ALA A 361 -21.41 -16.42 -12.10
N ALA A 362 -22.31 -15.95 -12.96
CA ALA A 362 -22.41 -16.43 -14.33
C ALA A 362 -22.30 -15.25 -15.31
N ARG A 363 -21.63 -15.48 -16.43
CA ARG A 363 -21.44 -14.48 -17.50
C ARG A 363 -21.10 -15.18 -18.79
N ASN A 364 -21.80 -14.83 -19.87
CA ASN A 364 -21.52 -15.33 -21.22
C ASN A 364 -21.43 -16.87 -21.29
N GLY A 365 -22.31 -17.58 -20.58
CA GLY A 365 -22.30 -19.04 -20.52
C GLY A 365 -21.16 -19.65 -19.71
N LYS A 366 -20.40 -18.85 -18.95
CA LYS A 366 -19.36 -19.30 -18.01
C LYS A 366 -19.84 -19.15 -16.59
N ILE A 367 -19.45 -20.08 -15.73
CA ILE A 367 -19.59 -19.99 -14.29
C ILE A 367 -18.26 -19.63 -13.62
N GLY A 368 -18.35 -18.87 -12.55
CA GLY A 368 -17.21 -18.31 -11.84
C GLY A 368 -17.56 -17.92 -10.41
N THR A 369 -16.66 -17.16 -9.81
CA THR A 369 -16.83 -16.61 -8.44
C THR A 369 -16.90 -15.10 -8.49
N LYS A 370 -17.59 -14.52 -7.52
CA LYS A 370 -17.77 -13.08 -7.34
C LYS A 370 -17.37 -12.68 -5.94
N ILE A 371 -16.55 -11.65 -5.85
CA ILE A 371 -16.18 -10.98 -4.60
C ILE A 371 -16.57 -9.52 -4.73
N ILE A 372 -17.30 -8.98 -3.77
CA ILE A 372 -17.73 -7.59 -3.72
C ILE A 372 -17.21 -6.98 -2.46
N VAL A 373 -16.37 -5.96 -2.58
CA VAL A 373 -15.86 -5.22 -1.43
C VAL A 373 -16.51 -3.84 -1.41
N LYS A 374 -17.31 -3.59 -0.38
CA LYS A 374 -17.99 -2.32 -0.13
C LYS A 374 -17.28 -1.62 1.04
N SER A 375 -16.73 -0.45 0.81
CA SER A 375 -15.99 0.31 1.81
C SER A 375 -16.41 1.79 1.79
N GLU A 376 -16.22 2.46 2.92
CA GLU A 376 -16.29 3.91 3.03
C GLU A 376 -14.89 4.48 3.23
N TYR A 377 -14.58 5.56 2.54
CA TYR A 377 -13.30 6.25 2.67
C TYR A 377 -13.50 7.75 2.77
N LYS A 378 -12.55 8.42 3.42
CA LYS A 378 -12.58 9.87 3.59
C LYS A 378 -11.61 10.52 2.61
N ILE A 379 -12.03 11.63 2.02
CA ILE A 379 -11.18 12.53 1.25
C ILE A 379 -11.22 13.92 1.87
N LYS A 380 -10.11 14.66 1.76
CA LYS A 380 -10.09 16.10 2.02
C LYS A 380 -10.12 16.82 0.68
N ARG A 381 -11.07 17.74 0.54
CA ARG A 381 -11.19 18.64 -0.61
C ARG A 381 -11.55 20.02 -0.10
N ASN A 382 -10.74 21.03 -0.41
CA ASN A 382 -10.95 22.42 0.01
C ASN A 382 -11.13 22.56 1.53
N GLY A 383 -10.31 21.85 2.32
CA GLY A 383 -10.37 21.87 3.79
C GLY A 383 -11.56 21.15 4.42
N LYS A 384 -12.47 20.56 3.62
CA LYS A 384 -13.60 19.77 4.12
C LYS A 384 -13.32 18.28 3.99
N THR A 385 -13.67 17.53 5.03
CA THR A 385 -13.66 16.07 4.99
C THR A 385 -14.98 15.58 4.39
N LEU A 386 -14.90 14.83 3.29
CA LEU A 386 -16.03 14.17 2.66
C LEU A 386 -15.89 12.66 2.87
N THR A 387 -16.99 11.99 3.20
CA THR A 387 -17.07 10.53 3.20
C THR A 387 -17.62 10.07 1.86
N GLU A 388 -16.87 9.26 1.15
CA GLU A 388 -17.25 8.65 -0.12
C GLU A 388 -17.32 7.13 0.01
N LYS A 389 -17.98 6.50 -0.96
CA LYS A 389 -18.26 5.06 -0.98
C LYS A 389 -17.54 4.41 -2.16
N LEU A 390 -17.08 3.18 -1.96
CA LEU A 390 -16.55 2.32 -3.02
C LEU A 390 -17.23 0.96 -2.97
N GLU A 391 -17.74 0.50 -4.10
CA GLU A 391 -18.04 -0.92 -4.38
C GLU A 391 -17.03 -1.40 -5.41
N LEU A 392 -16.20 -2.37 -5.05
CA LEU A 392 -15.31 -3.08 -5.96
C LEU A 392 -15.86 -4.49 -6.19
N ILE A 393 -16.21 -4.80 -7.43
CA ILE A 393 -16.71 -6.12 -7.84
C ILE A 393 -15.60 -6.81 -8.62
N ILE A 394 -15.25 -8.02 -8.19
CA ILE A 394 -14.25 -8.87 -8.81
C ILE A 394 -14.95 -10.16 -9.21
N GLU A 395 -14.92 -10.50 -10.50
CA GLU A 395 -15.48 -11.74 -11.02
C GLU A 395 -14.39 -12.55 -11.70
N ILE A 396 -14.34 -13.85 -11.41
CA ILE A 396 -13.31 -14.77 -11.88
C ILE A 396 -14.00 -15.95 -12.52
N TYR A 397 -13.83 -16.13 -13.82
CA TYR A 397 -14.45 -17.20 -14.60
C TYR A 397 -13.41 -18.18 -15.10
N VAL A 398 -13.68 -19.47 -14.97
CA VAL A 398 -12.83 -20.53 -15.53
C VAL A 398 -13.39 -20.93 -16.89
N ASN A 399 -12.52 -21.04 -17.89
CA ASN A 399 -12.94 -21.49 -19.22
C ASN A 399 -13.37 -22.96 -19.18
N GLN A 400 -14.56 -23.25 -19.72
CA GLN A 400 -15.20 -24.57 -19.71
C GLN A 400 -14.29 -25.68 -20.24
N SER A 401 -13.47 -25.39 -21.27
CA SER A 401 -12.51 -26.34 -21.84
C SER A 401 -11.52 -26.92 -20.83
N ASN A 402 -11.32 -26.24 -19.70
CA ASN A 402 -10.39 -26.66 -18.66
C ASN A 402 -11.09 -27.45 -17.56
N VAL A 403 -12.42 -27.42 -17.49
CA VAL A 403 -13.26 -28.09 -16.48
C VAL A 403 -13.48 -29.56 -16.84
N THR A 404 -12.37 -30.31 -16.94
CA THR A 404 -12.38 -31.76 -17.19
C THR A 404 -12.44 -32.55 -15.89
N PRO A 405 -13.26 -33.62 -15.76
CA PRO A 405 -14.17 -34.23 -16.73
C PRO A 405 -15.64 -33.95 -16.37
N VAL A 406 -16.09 -32.69 -16.41
CA VAL A 406 -17.48 -32.36 -16.07
C VAL A 406 -18.36 -32.40 -17.33
N PRO A 407 -19.49 -33.13 -17.33
CA PRO A 407 -20.41 -33.15 -18.47
C PRO A 407 -20.94 -31.76 -18.84
N VAL A 408 -21.06 -31.47 -20.13
CA VAL A 408 -21.56 -30.18 -20.65
C VAL A 408 -22.96 -29.86 -20.12
N ALA A 409 -23.84 -30.87 -20.06
CA ALA A 409 -25.20 -30.70 -19.56
C ALA A 409 -25.24 -30.25 -18.09
N ASP A 410 -24.39 -30.83 -17.24
CA ASP A 410 -24.28 -30.43 -15.84
C ASP A 410 -23.77 -28.98 -15.73
N TYR A 411 -22.73 -28.64 -16.51
CA TYR A 411 -22.18 -27.28 -16.54
C TYR A 411 -23.21 -26.22 -16.96
N GLU A 412 -24.01 -26.50 -18.00
CA GLU A 412 -25.07 -25.60 -18.46
C GLU A 412 -26.20 -25.45 -17.45
N LEU A 413 -26.59 -26.54 -16.76
CA LEU A 413 -27.59 -26.50 -15.69
C LEU A 413 -27.12 -25.59 -14.54
N VAL A 414 -25.88 -25.77 -14.07
CA VAL A 414 -25.34 -24.92 -13.00
C VAL A 414 -25.26 -23.46 -13.45
N THR A 415 -24.79 -23.20 -14.66
CA THR A 415 -24.69 -21.84 -15.20
C THR A 415 -26.05 -21.15 -15.20
N LYS A 416 -27.10 -21.79 -15.72
CA LYS A 416 -28.46 -21.23 -15.76
C LYS A 416 -29.02 -20.94 -14.38
N SER A 417 -28.77 -21.80 -13.40
CA SER A 417 -29.29 -21.57 -12.05
C SER A 417 -28.55 -20.47 -11.29
N VAL A 418 -27.25 -20.28 -11.56
CA VAL A 418 -26.53 -19.10 -11.06
C VAL A 418 -27.07 -17.82 -11.73
N GLU A 419 -27.38 -17.86 -13.03
CA GLU A 419 -27.99 -16.72 -13.74
C GLU A 419 -29.39 -16.37 -13.21
N ASN A 420 -30.19 -17.38 -12.88
CA ASN A 420 -31.59 -17.22 -12.46
C ASN A 420 -31.78 -17.10 -10.94
N ASN A 421 -30.71 -17.12 -10.14
CA ASN A 421 -30.79 -17.19 -8.70
C ASN A 421 -31.64 -18.37 -8.16
N SER A 422 -31.53 -19.56 -8.80
CA SER A 422 -32.24 -20.80 -8.44
C SER A 422 -31.34 -22.03 -8.14
N MET A 423 -30.32 -21.92 -7.28
CA MET A 423 -29.33 -22.99 -6.99
C MET A 423 -29.78 -24.17 -6.07
N PRO A 424 -30.88 -24.14 -5.30
CA PRO A 424 -31.20 -25.23 -4.37
C PRO A 424 -31.19 -26.63 -5.00
N GLU A 425 -31.68 -26.79 -6.24
CA GLU A 425 -31.78 -28.10 -6.92
C GLU A 425 -30.42 -28.67 -7.39
N ILE A 426 -29.37 -27.86 -7.48
CA ILE A 426 -28.07 -28.28 -8.03
C ILE A 426 -27.15 -28.90 -6.99
N PHE A 427 -27.14 -28.35 -5.77
CA PHE A 427 -26.32 -28.85 -4.67
C PHE A 427 -26.78 -30.21 -4.14
N GLU A 428 -27.97 -30.66 -4.55
CA GLU A 428 -28.48 -32.01 -4.30
C GLU A 428 -27.91 -33.05 -5.28
N THR A 429 -27.27 -32.61 -6.38
CA THR A 429 -26.73 -33.51 -7.41
C THR A 429 -25.21 -33.60 -7.39
N VAL A 430 -24.66 -34.80 -7.61
CA VAL A 430 -23.21 -35.03 -7.69
C VAL A 430 -22.57 -34.22 -8.83
N GLY A 431 -23.27 -34.06 -9.96
CA GLY A 431 -22.80 -33.29 -11.12
C GLY A 431 -22.63 -31.80 -10.82
N GLY A 432 -23.57 -31.19 -10.11
CA GLY A 432 -23.50 -29.79 -9.71
C GLY A 432 -22.29 -29.45 -8.84
N ILE A 433 -21.99 -30.32 -7.88
CA ILE A 433 -20.84 -30.16 -6.98
C ILE A 433 -19.53 -30.38 -7.74
N ALA A 434 -19.50 -31.32 -8.69
CA ALA A 434 -18.33 -31.54 -9.54
C ALA A 434 -18.01 -30.31 -10.42
N VAL A 435 -19.01 -29.62 -10.97
CA VAL A 435 -18.83 -28.35 -11.70
C VAL A 435 -18.13 -27.33 -10.81
N ILE A 436 -18.67 -27.11 -9.61
CA ILE A 436 -18.21 -26.12 -8.65
C ILE A 436 -16.78 -26.43 -8.16
N ALA A 437 -16.50 -27.70 -7.87
CA ALA A 437 -15.17 -28.14 -7.50
C ALA A 437 -14.15 -27.98 -8.63
N GLY A 438 -14.56 -28.29 -9.88
CA GLY A 438 -13.71 -28.08 -11.06
C GLY A 438 -13.27 -26.62 -11.20
N ILE A 439 -14.18 -25.66 -10.99
CA ILE A 439 -13.85 -24.23 -10.99
C ILE A 439 -12.78 -23.91 -9.94
N ILE A 440 -12.91 -24.46 -8.73
CA ILE A 440 -11.94 -24.24 -7.64
C ILE A 440 -10.55 -24.78 -8.01
N TYR A 441 -10.47 -26.04 -8.48
CA TYR A 441 -9.19 -26.71 -8.75
C TYR A 441 -8.41 -26.12 -9.93
N LEU A 442 -9.10 -25.41 -10.83
CA LEU A 442 -8.48 -24.81 -12.02
C LEU A 442 -8.00 -23.38 -11.81
N LEU A 443 -8.31 -22.78 -10.66
CA LEU A 443 -7.66 -21.54 -10.26
C LEU A 443 -6.18 -21.84 -10.01
N PRO A 444 -5.23 -21.16 -10.69
CA PRO A 444 -3.84 -21.56 -10.68
C PRO A 444 -3.22 -21.55 -9.27
N VAL A 445 -2.32 -22.51 -9.00
CA VAL A 445 -1.66 -22.70 -7.69
C VAL A 445 -0.78 -21.49 -7.30
N GLU A 446 -0.28 -20.71 -8.26
CA GLU A 446 0.43 -19.44 -7.97
C GLU A 446 -0.49 -18.36 -7.38
N VAL A 447 -1.79 -18.66 -7.34
CA VAL A 447 -2.88 -17.78 -6.94
C VAL A 447 -3.58 -18.29 -5.67
N ILE A 448 -2.90 -19.07 -4.82
CA ILE A 448 -3.41 -19.67 -3.55
C ILE A 448 -4.21 -18.69 -2.65
N GLY A 449 -3.94 -17.39 -2.72
CA GLY A 449 -4.75 -16.34 -2.07
C GLY A 449 -6.18 -16.26 -2.64
N ILE A 450 -6.33 -16.22 -3.97
CA ILE A 450 -7.63 -16.38 -4.63
C ILE A 450 -8.18 -17.76 -4.41
N GLY A 451 -7.36 -18.81 -4.49
CA GLY A 451 -7.80 -20.17 -4.22
C GLY A 451 -8.66 -20.19 -2.97
N SER A 452 -8.15 -19.65 -1.85
CA SER A 452 -8.85 -19.60 -0.57
C SER A 452 -10.08 -18.65 -0.54
N VAL A 453 -10.07 -17.49 -1.21
CA VAL A 453 -11.24 -16.55 -1.23
C VAL A 453 -12.31 -16.95 -2.26
N ALA A 454 -11.93 -17.47 -3.42
CA ALA A 454 -12.83 -18.05 -4.42
C ALA A 454 -13.44 -19.35 -3.88
N ILE A 455 -12.65 -20.17 -3.18
CA ILE A 455 -13.14 -21.24 -2.31
C ILE A 455 -14.15 -20.64 -1.33
N ALA A 456 -13.80 -19.64 -0.51
CA ALA A 456 -14.76 -19.01 0.40
C ALA A 456 -16.04 -18.56 -0.30
N SER A 457 -15.94 -18.00 -1.50
CA SER A 457 -17.08 -17.55 -2.31
C SER A 457 -17.98 -18.71 -2.73
N VAL A 458 -17.39 -19.81 -3.18
CA VAL A 458 -18.09 -21.06 -3.50
C VAL A 458 -18.75 -21.66 -2.25
N PHE A 459 -17.98 -21.88 -1.19
CA PHE A 459 -18.45 -22.53 0.05
C PHE A 459 -19.56 -21.72 0.70
N ILE A 460 -19.40 -20.41 0.78
CA ILE A 460 -20.39 -19.55 1.39
C ILE A 460 -21.62 -19.38 0.46
N SER A 461 -21.48 -19.49 -0.87
CA SER A 461 -22.63 -19.62 -1.78
C SER A 461 -23.42 -20.91 -1.51
N VAL A 462 -22.74 -22.04 -1.30
CA VAL A 462 -23.41 -23.29 -0.92
C VAL A 462 -24.25 -23.09 0.36
N ILE A 463 -23.70 -22.35 1.34
CA ILE A 463 -24.32 -22.09 2.64
C ILE A 463 -25.48 -21.08 2.56
N THR A 464 -25.31 -19.99 1.81
CA THR A 464 -26.32 -18.92 1.73
C THR A 464 -27.56 -19.35 0.96
N TRP A 465 -27.38 -20.15 -0.08
CA TRP A 465 -28.47 -20.74 -0.83
C TRP A 465 -29.01 -21.99 -0.12
N GLY A 466 -28.15 -22.67 0.65
CA GLY A 466 -28.53 -23.76 1.55
C GLY A 466 -29.34 -23.33 2.78
N LYS A 467 -29.38 -22.05 3.16
CA LYS A 467 -30.25 -21.58 4.26
C LYS A 467 -31.75 -21.65 3.94
N GLU A 468 -32.14 -21.70 2.67
CA GLU A 468 -33.51 -22.06 2.29
C GLU A 468 -33.74 -23.59 2.22
N LEU A 469 -32.67 -24.39 2.16
CA LEU A 469 -32.74 -25.87 2.18
C LEU A 469 -32.70 -26.47 3.60
N ILE A 470 -32.41 -25.67 4.63
CA ILE A 470 -32.41 -26.07 6.05
C ILE A 470 -33.51 -25.30 6.81
N SER A 471 -34.71 -25.20 6.22
CA SER A 471 -35.94 -24.87 6.94
C SER A 471 -36.84 -26.08 7.04
#